data_AF-A0A0B2P2Y6-F1
#
_entry.id   AF-A0A0B2P2Y6-F1
#
_cell.length_a   1.000
_cell.length_b   1.000
_cell.length_c   1.000
_cell.angle_alpha   90.00
_cell.angle_beta   90.00
_cell.angle_gamma   90.00
#
_symmetry.space_group_name_H-M   'P 1'
#
loop_
_entity.id
_entity.type
_entity.pdbx_description
1 polymer ?
#
loop_
_entity_poly.entity_id
_entity_poly.type
_entity_poly.pdbx_seq_one_letter_code
_entity_poly.pdbx_strand_id
1 'polypeptide(L)'
;LSFFRVPKSVEDKLVHLQRRFLWGGGPDQNKIAWVSWKSVCLPKEKGGLGLKDIKSFNTALLGKWEWNLMHHKGELWAKVL
;
A
#
# COMPACT_ATOMS: atom_id res chain seq x y z
N LEU A 1 -0.35 1.18 11.67
CA LEU A 1 -0.37 1.49 10.20
C LEU A 1 -1.62 0.99 9.48
N SER A 2 -2.34 0.00 10.01
CA SER A 2 -3.51 -0.61 9.33
C SER A 2 -4.87 -0.18 9.89
N PHE A 3 -4.93 0.43 11.07
CA PHE A 3 -6.18 0.85 11.74
C PHE A 3 -6.79 2.15 11.20
N PHE A 4 -5.98 3.02 10.61
CA PHE A 4 -6.43 4.31 10.12
C PHE A 4 -6.21 4.42 8.62
N ARG A 5 -7.08 5.21 8.00
CA ARG A 5 -6.90 5.59 6.61
C ARG A 5 -5.63 6.41 6.48
N VAL A 6 -4.73 5.97 5.60
CA VAL A 6 -3.47 6.67 5.37
C VAL A 6 -3.76 8.04 4.75
N PRO A 7 -3.21 9.14 5.27
CA PRO A 7 -3.32 10.45 4.64
C PRO A 7 -2.72 10.42 3.23
N LYS A 8 -3.35 11.13 2.28
CA LYS A 8 -2.94 11.10 0.88
C LYS A 8 -1.48 11.49 0.67
N SER A 9 -0.98 12.46 1.44
CA SER A 9 0.43 12.88 1.40
C SER A 9 1.42 11.78 1.79
N VAL A 10 1.04 10.90 2.73
CA VAL A 10 1.86 9.76 3.15
C VAL A 10 1.79 8.64 2.11
N GLU A 11 0.60 8.37 1.56
CA GLU A 11 0.42 7.46 0.43
C GLU A 11 1.32 7.86 -0.74
N ASP A 12 1.29 9.15 -1.13
CA ASP A 12 2.07 9.67 -2.25
C ASP A 12 3.58 9.59 -1.99
N LYS A 13 4.03 9.88 -0.77
CA LYS A 13 5.44 9.71 -0.37
C LYS A 13 5.89 8.25 -0.46
N LEU A 14 5.07 7.31 -0.01
CA LEU A 14 5.40 5.89 -0.09
C LEU A 14 5.44 5.41 -1.55
N VAL A 15 4.46 5.78 -2.38
CA VAL A 15 4.46 5.47 -3.82
C VAL A 15 5.67 6.09 -4.51
N HIS A 16 6.05 7.31 -4.14
CA HIS A 16 7.26 7.96 -4.65
C HIS A 16 8.52 7.16 -4.29
N LEU A 17 8.66 6.71 -3.04
CA LEU A 17 9.80 5.87 -2.61
C LEU A 17 9.84 4.54 -3.38
N GLN A 18 8.71 3.88 -3.57
CA GLN A 18 8.64 2.62 -4.34
C GLN A 18 9.02 2.83 -5.82
N ARG A 19 8.55 3.92 -6.43
CA ARG A 19 8.90 4.29 -7.81
C ARG A 19 10.37 4.64 -7.96
N ARG A 20 10.92 5.40 -7.01
CA ARG A 20 12.34 5.77 -6.98
C ARG A 20 13.22 4.56 -6.75
N PHE A 21 12.79 3.58 -5.96
CA PHE A 21 13.52 2.32 -5.85
C PHE A 21 13.51 1.54 -7.18
N LEU A 22 12.36 1.48 -7.86
CA LEU A 22 12.22 0.66 -9.06
C LEU A 22 12.89 1.28 -10.30
N TRP A 23 12.77 2.61 -10.46
CA TRP A 23 13.23 3.33 -11.65
C TRP A 23 14.21 4.46 -11.35
N GLY A 24 14.48 4.77 -10.09
CA GLY A 24 15.52 5.74 -9.75
C GLY A 24 16.89 5.21 -10.17
N GLY A 25 17.75 6.12 -10.61
CA GLY A 25 19.17 5.84 -10.73
C GLY A 25 19.88 6.12 -9.40
N GLY A 26 21.08 6.72 -9.50
CA GLY A 26 21.77 7.29 -8.34
C GLY A 26 21.01 8.45 -7.67
N PRO A 27 21.57 9.05 -6.61
CA PRO A 27 20.93 10.07 -5.77
C PRO A 27 20.24 11.20 -6.55
N ASP A 28 20.82 11.63 -7.66
CA ASP A 28 20.35 12.75 -8.50
C ASP A 28 19.91 12.32 -9.92
N GLN A 29 19.68 11.02 -10.14
CA GLN A 29 19.27 10.51 -11.45
C GLN A 29 17.79 10.14 -11.48
N ASN A 30 17.02 10.88 -12.27
CA ASN A 30 15.66 10.52 -12.64
C ASN A 30 15.67 9.77 -13.97
N LYS A 31 15.26 8.50 -13.98
CA LYS A 31 15.05 7.76 -15.23
C LYS A 31 13.58 7.77 -15.62
N ILE A 32 13.34 7.60 -16.92
CA ILE A 32 11.99 7.57 -17.48
C ILE A 32 11.28 6.27 -17.07
N ALA A 33 10.05 6.48 -16.62
CA ALA A 33 9.05 5.47 -16.30
C ALA A 33 8.41 4.88 -17.58
N TRP A 34 8.95 3.82 -18.15
CA TRP A 34 8.41 3.24 -19.39
C TRP A 34 7.11 2.44 -19.20
N VAL A 35 6.86 1.94 -17.99
CA VAL A 35 5.68 1.12 -17.67
C VAL A 35 4.78 1.92 -16.74
N SER A 36 3.45 1.85 -16.88
CA SER A 36 2.58 2.55 -15.94
C SER A 36 2.66 1.95 -14.53
N TRP A 37 2.54 2.77 -13.49
CA TRP A 37 2.51 2.26 -12.11
C TRP A 37 1.37 1.28 -11.85
N LYS A 38 0.21 1.49 -12.51
CA LYS A 38 -0.92 0.57 -12.42
C LYS A 38 -0.55 -0.83 -12.93
N SER A 39 0.16 -0.90 -14.06
CA SER A 39 0.65 -2.16 -14.63
C SER A 39 1.65 -2.85 -13.70
N VAL A 40 2.56 -2.08 -13.10
CA VAL A 40 3.51 -2.59 -12.09
C VAL A 40 2.79 -3.23 -10.91
N CYS A 41 1.68 -2.63 -10.46
CA CYS A 41 0.89 -3.12 -9.34
C CYS A 41 0.01 -4.34 -9.65
N LEU A 42 -0.13 -4.74 -10.92
CA LEU A 42 -0.89 -5.93 -11.26
C LEU A 42 -0.24 -7.19 -10.65
N PRO A 43 -1.04 -8.24 -10.34
CA PRO A 43 -0.51 -9.53 -9.97
C PRO A 43 0.46 -10.09 -11.02
N LYS A 44 1.40 -10.95 -10.60
CA LYS A 44 2.40 -11.53 -11.50
C LYS A 44 1.75 -12.39 -12.59
N GLU A 45 0.67 -13.07 -12.25
CA GLU A 45 -0.14 -13.89 -13.14
C GLU A 45 -0.84 -13.05 -14.23
N LYS A 46 -0.97 -11.74 -14.00
CA LYS A 46 -1.53 -10.76 -14.94
C LYS A 46 -0.45 -9.89 -15.59
N GLY A 47 0.82 -10.31 -15.54
CA GLY A 47 1.94 -9.61 -16.18
C GLY A 47 2.47 -8.38 -15.44
N GLY A 48 2.06 -8.15 -14.19
CA GLY A 48 2.64 -7.11 -13.34
C GLY A 48 3.79 -7.61 -12.47
N LEU A 49 4.31 -6.75 -11.59
CA LEU A 49 5.35 -7.12 -10.61
C LEU A 49 4.75 -7.59 -9.28
N GLY A 50 3.44 -7.44 -9.08
CA GLY A 50 2.76 -7.78 -7.83
C GLY A 50 3.00 -6.77 -6.70
N LEU A 51 3.47 -5.55 -7.02
CA LEU A 51 3.61 -4.50 -6.02
C LEU A 51 2.23 -4.06 -5.54
N LYS A 52 2.02 -4.03 -4.23
CA LYS A 52 0.73 -3.65 -3.66
C LYS A 52 0.45 -2.18 -3.92
N ASP A 53 -0.69 -1.89 -4.55
CA ASP A 53 -1.26 -0.54 -4.57
C ASP A 53 -1.58 -0.11 -3.14
N ILE A 54 -0.89 0.92 -2.63
CA ILE A 54 -0.93 1.31 -1.22
C ILE A 54 -2.34 1.70 -0.79
N LYS A 55 -3.06 2.41 -1.65
CA LYS A 55 -4.43 2.83 -1.38
C LYS A 55 -5.35 1.63 -1.21
N SER A 56 -5.37 0.74 -2.20
CA SER A 56 -6.20 -0.47 -2.18
C SER A 56 -5.81 -1.38 -1.00
N PHE A 57 -4.52 -1.50 -0.71
CA PHE A 57 -4.03 -2.30 0.40
C PHE A 57 -4.42 -1.72 1.76
N ASN A 58 -4.38 -0.40 1.96
CA ASN A 58 -4.86 0.24 3.18
C ASN A 58 -6.36 0.05 3.37
N THR A 59 -7.16 0.21 2.31
CA THR A 59 -8.61 -0.08 2.36
C THR A 59 -8.90 -1.52 2.77
N ALA A 60 -8.18 -2.49 2.19
CA ALA A 60 -8.34 -3.91 2.55
C ALA A 60 -7.95 -4.18 4.01
N LEU A 61 -6.90 -3.52 4.51
CA LEU A 61 -6.48 -3.63 5.90
C LEU A 61 -7.50 -3.03 6.88
N LEU A 62 -8.14 -1.92 6.51
CA LEU A 62 -9.22 -1.34 7.31
C LEU A 62 -10.41 -2.30 7.41
N GLY A 63 -10.86 -2.86 6.27
CA GLY A 63 -11.93 -3.85 6.28
C GLY A 63 -11.59 -5.10 7.09
N LYS A 64 -10.33 -5.57 7.04
CA LYS A 64 -9.86 -6.66 7.91
C LYS A 64 -9.98 -6.29 9.40
N TRP A 65 -9.65 -5.06 9.78
CA TRP A 65 -9.77 -4.60 11.16
C TRP A 65 -11.23 -4.48 11.61
N GLU A 66 -12.09 -3.90 10.78
CA GLU A 66 -13.53 -3.85 11.05
C GLU A 66 -14.10 -5.25 11.25
N TRP A 67 -13.74 -6.19 10.36
CA TRP A 67 -14.13 -7.59 10.49
C TRP A 67 -13.68 -8.18 11.83
N ASN A 68 -12.40 -8.01 12.17
CA ASN A 68 -11.85 -8.53 13.41
C ASN A 68 -12.53 -7.93 14.64
N LEU A 69 -12.80 -6.62 14.64
CA LEU A 69 -13.48 -5.96 15.76
C LEU A 69 -14.90 -6.50 15.97
N MET A 70 -15.62 -6.80 14.89
CA MET A 70 -16.95 -7.39 14.98
C MET A 70 -16.96 -8.80 15.58
N HIS A 71 -15.93 -9.60 15.29
CA HIS A 71 -15.88 -11.03 15.66
C HIS A 71 -15.09 -11.31 16.94
N HIS A 72 -14.17 -10.43 17.35
CA HIS A 72 -13.24 -10.65 18.46
C HIS A 72 -13.45 -9.69 19.64
N LYS A 73 -14.69 -9.29 19.91
CA LYS A 73 -15.07 -8.31 20.97
C LYS A 73 -14.61 -8.68 22.39
N GLY A 74 -14.31 -9.96 22.64
CA GLY A 74 -13.85 -10.44 23.94
C GLY A 74 -12.37 -10.15 24.23
N GLU A 75 -11.57 -9.89 23.21
CA GLU A 75 -10.12 -9.72 23.32
C GLU A 75 -9.75 -8.35 23.90
N LEU A 76 -8.67 -8.29 24.68
CA LEU A 76 -8.27 -7.06 25.38
C LEU A 76 -8.01 -5.90 24.42
N TRP A 77 -7.38 -6.16 23.27
CA TRP A 77 -7.12 -5.12 22.28
C TRP A 77 -8.42 -4.55 21.69
N ALA A 78 -9.45 -5.38 21.52
CA ALA A 78 -10.75 -4.97 20.99
C ALA A 78 -11.59 -4.18 22.00
N LYS A 79 -11.27 -4.27 23.30
CA LYS A 79 -11.92 -3.50 24.38
C LYS A 79 -11.30 -2.12 24.60
N VAL A 80 -10.05 -1.94 24.19
CA VAL A 80 -9.28 -0.68 24.37
C VAL A 80 -9.38 0.21 23.13
N LEU A 81 -9.58 -0.39 21.95
CA LEU A 81 -9.91 0.31 20.72
C LEU A 81 -11.36 0.78 20.71
#